data_AF-A0AAU7VUQ0-F1
#
_entry.id   AF-A0AAU7VUQ0-F1
#
_cell.length_a   1.000
_cell.length_b   1.000
_cell.length_c   1.000
_cell.angle_alpha   90.00
_cell.angle_beta   90.00
_cell.angle_gamma   90.00
#
_symmetry.space_group_name_H-M   'P 1'
#
loop_
_entity.id
_entity.type
_entity.pdbx_description
1 polymer ?
#
loop_
_entity_poly.entity_id
_entity_poly.type
_entity_poly.pdbx_seq_one_letter_code
_entity_poly.pdbx_strand_id
1 'polypeptide(L)'
;MSAPAELTPVSPDVDAVVALYPRAQVIAQAWQELGDGVAPFSNGSGRPLARTMKLILDPLVIRPVQNPGLAGGTLTAEAADELRDRIRAARVELAAASAWFLELKAARRRLRITDGNPQEKYFQRCYELARNAGAPNADADAVALEVVSEIAQASGDSLLAQVRQLLRDEEQTPRLAAELAQAWASRPVPPMRRVPDDAIAGALDDCTGDGYGGRFAALVDADAGSAAAAALDDDGAARALGLTRNPAPPLPPLGGTASKRDLPLPFDRSIFERLFAALAGGAAPDLAVDARGLVEEEILRSARAWELGEEESRVAMVLGVEASRGLDPAEAGEAQQATAAHRRLAARWRREAYVRRALRLPVEFSGVPASVVADIRDVRRGYLRRLWVRLHGRELREQAIAAGDLWDLLDGVLRSVVMDQRQRLKVAMGRGALESTGTEAA
;
A
#
# COMPACT_ATOMS: atom_id res chain seq x y z
N MET A 1 -27.64 60.55 -43.61
CA MET A 1 -26.66 61.60 -43.28
C MET A 1 -26.77 61.87 -41.79
N SER A 2 -25.66 61.64 -41.05
CA SER A 2 -25.19 62.31 -39.82
C SER A 2 -26.14 62.46 -38.61
N ALA A 3 -25.79 62.20 -37.34
CA ALA A 3 -24.58 61.73 -36.64
C ALA A 3 -25.02 61.33 -35.18
N PRO A 4 -24.12 60.99 -34.23
CA PRO A 4 -24.13 59.71 -33.50
C PRO A 4 -24.69 59.78 -32.05
N ALA A 5 -25.15 58.64 -31.54
CA ALA A 5 -25.41 58.42 -30.12
C ALA A 5 -24.10 58.00 -29.43
N GLU A 6 -23.70 58.74 -28.39
CA GLU A 6 -22.57 58.41 -27.52
C GLU A 6 -22.81 57.07 -26.82
N LEU A 7 -21.94 56.10 -27.14
CA LEU A 7 -21.81 54.86 -26.39
C LEU A 7 -21.02 55.15 -25.10
N THR A 8 -21.69 55.16 -23.97
CA THR A 8 -21.04 55.07 -22.66
C THR A 8 -20.42 53.68 -22.52
N PRO A 9 -19.11 53.52 -22.27
CA PRO A 9 -18.54 52.21 -22.01
C PRO A 9 -19.01 51.73 -20.63
N VAL A 10 -19.80 50.67 -20.60
CA VAL A 10 -19.96 49.82 -19.42
C VAL A 10 -18.58 49.24 -19.12
N SER A 11 -17.95 49.70 -18.04
CA SER A 11 -16.78 49.01 -17.49
C SER A 11 -17.18 47.56 -17.18
N PRO A 12 -16.47 46.55 -17.71
CA PRO A 12 -16.66 45.19 -17.24
C PRO A 12 -16.27 45.15 -15.77
N ASP A 13 -17.18 44.62 -14.96
CA ASP A 13 -16.93 44.21 -13.58
C ASP A 13 -15.66 43.37 -13.58
N VAL A 14 -14.60 43.91 -12.98
CA VAL A 14 -13.31 43.22 -12.92
C VAL A 14 -13.51 42.07 -11.96
N ASP A 15 -13.68 40.88 -12.54
CA ASP A 15 -13.68 39.58 -11.89
C ASP A 15 -12.77 39.62 -10.65
N ALA A 16 -13.40 39.61 -9.47
CA ALA A 16 -12.71 39.50 -8.21
C ALA A 16 -11.89 38.21 -8.25
N VAL A 17 -10.56 38.35 -8.37
CA VAL A 17 -9.63 37.22 -8.29
C VAL A 17 -9.84 36.58 -6.93
N VAL A 18 -10.56 35.45 -6.90
CA VAL A 18 -10.81 34.70 -5.67
C VAL A 18 -9.46 34.23 -5.14
N ALA A 19 -9.02 34.81 -4.03
CA ALA A 19 -7.77 34.42 -3.39
C ALA A 19 -7.88 32.96 -2.93
N LEU A 20 -7.01 32.11 -3.46
CA LEU A 20 -6.93 30.69 -3.10
C LEU A 20 -5.76 30.45 -2.16
N TYR A 21 -6.04 29.81 -1.03
CA TYR A 21 -5.06 29.52 0.01
C TYR A 21 -4.69 28.04 0.01
N PRO A 22 -3.39 27.67 -0.03
CA PRO A 22 -2.99 26.28 0.12
C PRO A 22 -3.42 25.72 1.48
N ARG A 23 -4.21 24.64 1.49
CA ARG A 23 -4.76 24.04 2.73
C ARG A 23 -3.68 23.72 3.75
N ALA A 24 -2.56 23.16 3.29
CA ALA A 24 -1.44 22.81 4.15
C ALA A 24 -0.81 24.03 4.85
N GLN A 25 -0.82 25.19 4.20
CA GLN A 25 -0.30 26.44 4.77
C GLN A 25 -1.25 26.99 5.84
N VAL A 26 -2.56 26.98 5.58
CA VAL A 26 -3.59 27.42 6.54
C VAL A 26 -3.51 26.58 7.82
N ILE A 27 -3.39 25.26 7.68
CA ILE A 27 -3.24 24.35 8.82
C ILE A 27 -1.94 24.63 9.58
N ALA A 28 -0.83 24.81 8.87
CA ALA A 28 0.46 25.09 9.52
C ALA A 28 0.43 26.39 10.34
N GLN A 29 -0.21 27.44 9.83
CA GLN A 29 -0.38 28.71 10.54
C GLN A 29 -1.27 28.54 11.77
N ALA A 30 -2.46 27.97 11.61
CA ALA A 30 -3.39 27.74 12.73
C ALA A 30 -2.77 26.85 13.81
N TRP A 31 -1.97 25.86 13.42
CA TRP A 31 -1.28 24.96 14.33
C TRP A 31 -0.18 25.67 15.13
N GLN A 32 0.61 26.54 14.50
CA GLN A 32 1.65 27.30 15.20
C GLN A 32 1.07 28.21 16.28
N GLU A 33 -0.13 28.76 16.04
CA GLU A 33 -0.83 29.57 17.04
C GLU A 33 -1.27 28.78 18.26
N LEU A 34 -1.32 27.43 18.21
CA LEU A 34 -1.68 26.59 19.36
C LEU A 34 -0.64 26.64 20.49
N GLY A 35 0.62 26.97 20.16
CA GLY A 35 1.73 27.06 21.11
C GLY A 35 2.28 25.70 21.56
N ASP A 36 3.07 25.71 22.62
CA ASP A 36 3.88 24.54 23.04
C ASP A 36 3.06 23.36 23.58
N GLY A 37 1.78 23.56 23.90
CA GLY A 37 0.88 22.52 24.40
C GLY A 37 0.74 21.33 23.43
N VAL A 38 1.00 21.54 22.13
CA VAL A 38 0.93 20.49 21.09
C VAL A 38 2.30 19.98 20.63
N ALA A 39 3.38 20.26 21.38
CA ALA A 39 4.75 19.88 20.99
C ALA A 39 4.93 18.38 20.69
N PRO A 40 4.42 17.42 21.50
CA PRO A 40 4.40 15.99 21.17
C PRO A 40 3.76 15.60 19.83
N PHE A 41 2.88 16.44 19.29
CA PHE A 41 2.20 16.25 18.00
C PHE A 41 2.80 17.09 16.87
N SER A 42 3.92 17.77 17.13
CA SER A 42 4.58 18.69 16.22
C SER A 42 5.94 18.15 15.75
N ASN A 43 6.39 18.58 14.57
CA ASN A 43 7.74 18.35 14.08
C ASN A 43 8.69 19.47 14.54
N GLY A 44 9.98 19.36 14.19
CA GLY A 44 11.00 20.35 14.57
C GLY A 44 10.79 21.76 14.02
N SER A 45 9.86 21.96 13.08
CA SER A 45 9.47 23.28 12.56
C SER A 45 8.17 23.80 13.16
N GLY A 46 7.67 23.18 14.24
CA GLY A 46 6.41 23.58 14.89
C GLY A 46 5.16 23.32 14.05
N ARG A 47 5.23 22.43 13.04
CA ARG A 47 4.10 22.02 12.20
C ARG A 47 3.56 20.67 12.66
N PRO A 48 2.29 20.32 12.40
CA PRO A 48 1.77 19.02 12.80
C PRO A 48 2.53 17.88 12.11
N LEU A 49 2.74 16.78 12.82
CA LEU A 49 3.27 15.56 12.23
C LEU A 49 2.30 15.02 11.16
N ALA A 50 2.82 14.28 10.18
CA ALA A 50 1.98 13.60 9.18
C ALA A 50 0.95 12.65 9.82
N ARG A 51 1.30 12.03 10.97
CA ARG A 51 0.36 11.21 11.74
C ARG A 51 -0.65 12.03 12.53
N THR A 52 -0.28 13.19 13.04
CA THR A 52 -1.23 14.13 13.67
C THR A 52 -2.30 14.56 12.66
N MET A 53 -1.88 14.86 11.42
CA MET A 53 -2.80 15.11 10.31
C MET A 53 -3.75 13.93 10.08
N LYS A 54 -3.20 12.74 9.85
CA LYS A 54 -3.96 11.55 9.46
C LYS A 54 -4.85 10.98 10.56
N LEU A 55 -4.43 11.06 11.82
CA LEU A 55 -5.05 10.34 12.93
C LEU A 55 -5.88 11.25 13.85
N ILE A 56 -5.59 12.55 13.90
CA ILE A 56 -6.28 13.50 14.78
C ILE A 56 -6.99 14.57 13.96
N LEU A 57 -6.24 15.38 13.20
CA LEU A 57 -6.82 16.57 12.57
C LEU A 57 -7.87 16.22 11.52
N ASP A 58 -7.54 15.44 10.49
CA ASP A 58 -8.51 15.09 9.45
C ASP A 58 -9.71 14.30 10.02
N PRO A 59 -9.54 13.22 10.80
CA PRO A 59 -10.68 12.42 11.23
C PRO A 59 -11.48 13.00 12.41
N LEU A 60 -10.87 13.77 13.32
CA LEU A 60 -11.52 14.15 14.59
C LEU A 60 -11.83 15.64 14.70
N VAL A 61 -11.00 16.52 14.10
CA VAL A 61 -11.14 17.98 14.20
C VAL A 61 -11.77 18.58 12.94
N ILE A 62 -11.13 18.37 11.78
CA ILE A 62 -11.53 18.96 10.50
C ILE A 62 -12.70 18.20 9.89
N ARG A 63 -12.68 16.87 9.97
CA ARG A 63 -13.71 15.95 9.45
C ARG A 63 -14.11 16.25 7.99
N PRO A 64 -13.21 16.15 7.00
CA PRO A 64 -13.49 16.54 5.61
C PRO A 64 -14.70 15.85 4.97
N VAL A 65 -15.07 14.65 5.42
CA VAL A 65 -16.31 13.97 4.96
C VAL A 65 -17.56 14.75 5.36
N GLN A 66 -17.57 15.32 6.56
CA GLN A 66 -18.67 16.14 7.07
C GLN A 66 -18.54 17.60 6.61
N ASN A 67 -17.34 18.02 6.21
CA ASN A 67 -17.04 19.38 5.75
C ASN A 67 -16.30 19.35 4.39
N PRO A 68 -17.00 18.99 3.29
CA PRO A 68 -16.36 18.78 1.98
C PRO A 68 -15.61 20.01 1.45
N GLY A 69 -16.07 21.22 1.79
CA GLY A 69 -15.40 22.48 1.44
C GLY A 69 -13.99 22.62 2.02
N LEU A 70 -13.65 21.85 3.07
CA LEU A 70 -12.34 21.85 3.72
C LEU A 70 -11.41 20.72 3.23
N ALA A 71 -11.87 19.88 2.29
CA ALA A 71 -11.13 18.72 1.81
C ALA A 71 -10.11 19.05 0.70
N GLY A 72 -10.36 20.13 -0.05
CA GLY A 72 -9.57 20.51 -1.22
C GLY A 72 -8.12 20.90 -0.90
N GLY A 73 -7.21 20.72 -1.86
CA GLY A 73 -5.80 21.14 -1.71
C GLY A 73 -5.61 22.66 -1.60
N THR A 74 -6.57 23.42 -2.13
CA THR A 74 -6.69 24.88 -2.09
C THR A 74 -8.07 25.27 -1.58
N LEU A 75 -8.14 26.34 -0.80
CA LEU A 75 -9.34 26.81 -0.12
C LEU A 75 -9.66 28.25 -0.55
N THR A 76 -10.94 28.61 -0.55
CA THR A 76 -11.34 30.03 -0.62
C THR A 76 -10.97 30.74 0.69
N ALA A 77 -11.11 32.07 0.73
CA ALA A 77 -10.85 32.83 1.95
C ALA A 77 -11.75 32.36 3.11
N GLU A 78 -13.04 32.16 2.85
CA GLU A 78 -14.04 31.75 3.84
C GLU A 78 -13.73 30.35 4.38
N ALA A 79 -13.41 29.40 3.48
CA ALA A 79 -13.04 28.04 3.89
C ALA A 79 -11.70 28.00 4.64
N ALA A 80 -10.77 28.92 4.33
CA ALA A 80 -9.51 29.04 5.07
C ALA A 80 -9.75 29.57 6.49
N ASP A 81 -10.63 30.56 6.67
CA ASP A 81 -10.99 31.07 7.99
C ASP A 81 -11.74 30.05 8.83
N GLU A 82 -12.72 29.34 8.22
CA GLU A 82 -13.42 28.25 8.89
C GLU A 82 -12.45 27.15 9.36
N LEU A 83 -11.46 26.80 8.54
CA LEU A 83 -10.44 25.82 8.90
C LEU A 83 -9.57 26.27 10.06
N ARG A 84 -9.15 27.55 10.09
CA ARG A 84 -8.39 28.12 11.22
C ARG A 84 -9.21 28.06 12.50
N ASP A 85 -10.46 28.49 12.44
CA ASP A 85 -11.34 28.56 13.61
C ASP A 85 -11.62 27.17 14.19
N ARG A 86 -11.83 26.16 13.35
CA ARG A 86 -11.97 24.76 13.82
C ARG A 86 -10.74 24.25 14.56
N ILE A 87 -9.54 24.55 14.06
CA ILE A 87 -8.28 24.14 14.72
C ILE A 87 -8.10 24.90 16.04
N ARG A 88 -8.36 26.21 16.04
CA ARG A 88 -8.28 27.05 17.26
C ARG A 88 -9.29 26.62 18.31
N ALA A 89 -10.52 26.28 17.91
CA ALA A 89 -11.56 25.82 18.81
C ALA A 89 -11.16 24.52 19.53
N ALA A 90 -10.42 23.63 18.86
CA ALA A 90 -9.94 22.38 19.44
C ALA A 90 -8.65 22.53 20.27
N ARG A 91 -8.20 23.76 20.56
CA ARG A 91 -6.90 24.02 21.23
C ARG A 91 -6.76 23.29 22.55
N VAL A 92 -7.79 23.34 23.40
CA VAL A 92 -7.74 22.77 24.76
C VAL A 92 -7.66 21.25 24.69
N GLU A 93 -8.48 20.63 23.84
CA GLU A 93 -8.48 19.18 23.63
C GLU A 93 -7.18 18.70 22.99
N LEU A 94 -6.62 19.44 22.03
CA LEU A 94 -5.34 19.09 21.40
C LEU A 94 -4.17 19.17 22.39
N ALA A 95 -4.16 20.17 23.28
CA ALA A 95 -3.15 20.27 24.34
C ALA A 95 -3.31 19.16 25.40
N ALA A 96 -4.54 18.88 25.84
CA ALA A 96 -4.82 17.78 26.76
C ALA A 96 -4.46 16.41 26.15
N ALA A 97 -4.78 16.17 24.88
CA ALA A 97 -4.45 14.94 24.18
C ALA A 97 -2.92 14.77 24.05
N SER A 98 -2.22 15.86 23.78
CA SER A 98 -0.76 15.90 23.73
C SER A 98 -0.14 15.53 25.09
N ALA A 99 -0.72 16.02 26.20
CA ALA A 99 -0.30 15.64 27.54
C ALA A 99 -0.60 14.15 27.85
N TRP A 100 -1.80 13.65 27.52
CA TRP A 100 -2.13 12.22 27.64
C TRP A 100 -1.18 11.32 26.87
N PHE A 101 -0.68 11.75 25.71
CA PHE A 101 0.29 10.95 24.94
C PHE A 101 1.61 10.76 25.69
N LEU A 102 2.03 11.71 26.53
CA LEU A 102 3.21 11.56 27.39
C LEU A 102 2.93 10.54 28.50
N GLU A 103 1.76 10.58 29.13
CA GLU A 103 1.34 9.62 30.15
C GLU A 103 1.26 8.18 29.61
N LEU A 104 0.60 7.99 28.45
CA LEU A 104 0.51 6.68 27.79
C LEU A 104 1.90 6.16 27.37
N LYS A 105 2.83 7.04 26.97
CA LYS A 105 4.23 6.64 26.72
C LYS A 105 4.94 6.20 27.99
N ALA A 106 4.73 6.89 29.11
CA ALA A 106 5.31 6.52 30.40
C ALA A 106 4.75 5.18 30.91
N ALA A 107 3.43 4.98 30.85
CA ALA A 107 2.77 3.71 31.13
C ALA A 107 3.30 2.57 30.25
N ARG A 108 3.39 2.78 28.92
CA ARG A 108 3.95 1.79 27.99
C ARG A 108 5.36 1.35 28.36
N ARG A 109 6.22 2.28 28.77
CA ARG A 109 7.60 1.98 29.20
C ARG A 109 7.62 1.14 30.48
N ARG A 110 6.76 1.46 31.46
CA ARG A 110 6.65 0.71 32.72
C ARG A 110 6.15 -0.71 32.50
N LEU A 111 5.15 -0.87 31.63
CA LEU A 111 4.64 -2.18 31.22
C LEU A 111 5.58 -2.93 30.26
N ARG A 112 6.74 -2.33 29.90
CA ARG A 112 7.75 -2.90 28.99
C ARG A 112 7.19 -3.34 27.62
N ILE A 113 6.10 -2.71 27.18
CA ILE A 113 5.51 -2.99 25.87
C ILE A 113 6.42 -2.39 24.80
N THR A 114 6.93 -3.21 23.89
CA THR A 114 7.82 -2.79 22.79
C THR A 114 7.13 -2.83 21.43
N ASP A 115 5.99 -3.50 21.32
CA ASP A 115 5.26 -3.70 20.06
C ASP A 115 4.51 -2.44 19.56
N GLY A 116 4.56 -2.23 18.23
CA GLY A 116 3.82 -1.19 17.51
C GLY A 116 4.35 0.25 17.65
N ASN A 117 3.95 1.12 16.71
CA ASN A 117 4.28 2.54 16.77
C ASN A 117 3.33 3.26 17.77
N PRO A 118 3.86 3.94 18.81
CA PRO A 118 3.02 4.60 19.81
C PRO A 118 2.06 5.66 19.22
N GLN A 119 2.45 6.36 18.16
CA GLN A 119 1.60 7.38 17.54
C GLN A 119 0.37 6.75 16.88
N GLU A 120 0.56 5.60 16.22
CA GLU A 120 -0.53 4.89 15.55
C GLU A 120 -1.49 4.27 16.57
N LYS A 121 -0.97 3.74 17.68
CA LYS A 121 -1.79 3.11 18.72
C LYS A 121 -2.54 4.12 19.60
N TYR A 122 -1.93 5.26 19.92
CA TYR A 122 -2.42 6.09 21.03
C TYR A 122 -2.99 7.45 20.62
N PHE A 123 -2.70 7.99 19.43
CA PHE A 123 -3.11 9.37 19.09
C PHE A 123 -4.63 9.60 19.17
N GLN A 124 -5.43 8.69 18.61
CA GLN A 124 -6.89 8.80 18.67
C GLN A 124 -7.40 8.62 20.10
N ARG A 125 -6.88 7.63 20.82
CA ARG A 125 -7.24 7.40 22.22
C ARG A 125 -6.89 8.56 23.13
N CYS A 126 -5.77 9.25 22.89
CA CYS A 126 -5.40 10.45 23.63
C CYS A 126 -6.42 11.59 23.40
N TYR A 127 -6.93 11.73 22.18
CA TYR A 127 -7.96 12.72 21.87
C TYR A 127 -9.31 12.37 22.51
N GLU A 128 -9.67 11.08 22.56
CA GLU A 128 -10.85 10.61 23.29
C GLU A 128 -10.73 10.88 24.79
N LEU A 129 -9.58 10.56 25.40
CA LEU A 129 -9.31 10.88 26.81
C LEU A 129 -9.38 12.38 27.08
N ALA A 130 -8.81 13.19 26.19
CA ALA A 130 -8.90 14.64 26.30
C ALA A 130 -10.34 15.16 26.28
N ARG A 131 -11.21 14.59 25.45
CA ARG A 131 -12.63 14.98 25.39
C ARG A 131 -13.43 14.49 26.59
N ASN A 132 -13.16 13.28 27.07
CA ASN A 132 -13.99 12.64 28.09
C ASN A 132 -13.51 12.98 29.51
N ALA A 133 -12.20 13.10 29.72
CA ALA A 133 -11.56 13.30 31.02
C ALA A 133 -10.83 14.64 31.14
N GLY A 134 -10.69 15.42 30.07
CA GLY A 134 -9.93 16.67 30.08
C GLY A 134 -8.42 16.41 30.11
N ALA A 135 -7.65 17.34 30.70
CA ALA A 135 -6.21 17.17 30.87
C ALA A 135 -5.88 16.09 31.93
N PRO A 136 -4.71 15.41 31.83
CA PRO A 136 -4.23 14.50 32.86
C PRO A 136 -4.30 15.13 34.26
N ASN A 137 -4.88 14.39 35.22
CA ASN A 137 -5.02 14.78 36.61
C ASN A 137 -4.27 13.80 37.53
N ALA A 138 -4.52 13.82 38.84
CA ALA A 138 -3.84 12.95 39.81
C ALA A 138 -3.97 11.44 39.51
N ASP A 139 -5.07 11.02 38.88
CA ASP A 139 -5.35 9.62 38.55
C ASP A 139 -4.85 9.24 37.14
N ALA A 140 -4.20 10.17 36.42
CA ALA A 140 -3.75 9.96 35.05
C ALA A 140 -2.84 8.75 34.90
N ASP A 141 -2.04 8.45 35.93
CA ASP A 141 -1.14 7.30 35.94
C ASP A 141 -1.90 5.97 35.82
N ALA A 142 -2.95 5.81 36.63
CA ALA A 142 -3.78 4.62 36.65
C ALA A 142 -4.57 4.48 35.35
N VAL A 143 -5.18 5.57 34.88
CA VAL A 143 -5.90 5.63 33.59
C VAL A 143 -4.97 5.27 32.42
N ALA A 144 -3.75 5.80 32.41
CA ALA A 144 -2.77 5.51 31.36
C ALA A 144 -2.33 4.05 31.37
N LEU A 145 -2.13 3.45 32.55
CA LEU A 145 -1.80 2.03 32.67
C LEU A 145 -2.94 1.14 32.18
N GLU A 146 -4.17 1.44 32.57
CA GLU A 146 -5.37 0.72 32.14
C GLU A 146 -5.53 0.78 30.62
N VAL A 147 -5.54 1.98 30.04
CA VAL A 147 -5.70 2.19 28.59
C VAL A 147 -4.58 1.51 27.79
N VAL A 148 -3.33 1.60 28.25
CA VAL A 148 -2.22 0.93 27.56
C VAL A 148 -2.36 -0.60 27.67
N SER A 149 -2.82 -1.11 28.80
CA SER A 149 -3.07 -2.54 28.99
C SER A 149 -4.21 -3.02 28.09
N GLU A 150 -5.33 -2.30 28.05
CA GLU A 150 -6.48 -2.56 27.17
C GLU A 150 -6.04 -2.64 25.70
N ILE A 151 -5.32 -1.63 25.21
CA ILE A 151 -4.83 -1.61 23.82
C ILE A 151 -3.83 -2.74 23.55
N ALA A 152 -2.99 -3.07 24.54
CA ALA A 152 -2.01 -4.15 24.41
C ALA A 152 -2.69 -5.53 24.41
N GLN A 153 -3.73 -5.74 25.23
CA GLN A 153 -4.55 -6.94 25.26
C GLN A 153 -5.31 -7.10 23.94
N ALA A 154 -6.00 -6.06 23.49
CA ALA A 154 -6.67 -6.07 22.17
C ALA A 154 -5.69 -6.34 21.01
N SER A 155 -4.43 -5.89 21.13
CA SER A 155 -3.37 -6.24 20.18
C SER A 155 -2.90 -7.69 20.33
N GLY A 156 -2.84 -8.23 21.55
CA GLY A 156 -2.48 -9.61 21.86
C GLY A 156 -3.55 -10.62 21.43
N ASP A 157 -4.81 -10.22 21.47
CA ASP A 157 -5.96 -10.98 20.97
C ASP A 157 -6.08 -10.90 19.44
N SER A 158 -5.28 -10.06 18.77
CA SER A 158 -5.30 -10.01 17.31
C SER A 158 -4.89 -11.36 16.72
N LEU A 159 -5.56 -11.77 15.64
CA LEU A 159 -5.28 -13.01 14.93
C LEU A 159 -3.79 -13.16 14.57
N LEU A 160 -3.12 -12.06 14.20
CA LEU A 160 -1.69 -12.05 13.90
C LEU A 160 -0.81 -12.33 15.14
N ALA A 161 -1.20 -11.86 16.32
CA ALA A 161 -0.50 -12.16 17.56
C ALA A 161 -0.71 -13.62 17.98
N GLN A 162 -1.93 -14.15 17.80
CA GLN A 162 -2.23 -15.57 18.02
C GLN A 162 -1.42 -16.48 17.08
N VAL A 163 -1.33 -16.15 15.78
CA VAL A 163 -0.46 -16.85 14.82
C VAL A 163 1.00 -16.82 15.28
N ARG A 164 1.49 -15.66 15.73
CA ARG A 164 2.88 -15.55 16.23
C ARG A 164 3.11 -16.42 17.46
N GLN A 165 2.13 -16.52 18.36
CA GLN A 165 2.23 -17.36 19.55
C GLN A 165 2.23 -18.85 19.16
N LEU A 166 1.34 -19.25 18.24
CA LEU A 166 1.28 -20.61 17.71
C LEU A 166 2.62 -21.05 17.09
N LEU A 167 3.25 -20.19 16.28
CA LEU A 167 4.55 -20.47 15.64
C LEU A 167 5.76 -20.40 16.59
N ARG A 168 5.54 -20.05 17.86
CA ARG A 168 6.57 -20.08 18.92
C ARG A 168 6.34 -21.20 19.92
N ASP A 169 5.22 -21.90 19.82
CA ASP A 169 4.88 -23.02 20.68
C ASP A 169 5.76 -24.22 20.31
N GLU A 170 6.50 -24.75 21.30
CA GLU A 170 7.47 -25.83 21.12
C GLU A 170 6.81 -27.16 20.74
N GLU A 171 5.52 -27.36 21.05
CA GLU A 171 4.75 -28.55 20.70
C GLU A 171 4.09 -28.41 19.31
N GLN A 172 3.58 -27.23 18.97
CA GLN A 172 2.87 -27.01 17.71
C GLN A 172 3.81 -26.78 16.53
N THR A 173 4.95 -26.10 16.73
CA THR A 173 5.88 -25.76 15.64
C THR A 173 6.37 -26.99 14.87
N PRO A 174 6.81 -28.09 15.53
CA PRO A 174 7.22 -29.31 14.82
C PRO A 174 6.08 -29.97 14.05
N ARG A 175 4.84 -29.92 14.55
CA ARG A 175 3.66 -30.47 13.88
C ARG A 175 3.36 -29.70 12.59
N LEU A 176 3.29 -28.38 12.67
CA LEU A 176 3.09 -27.50 11.51
C LEU A 176 4.22 -27.64 10.48
N ALA A 177 5.47 -27.83 10.93
CA ALA A 177 6.59 -28.08 10.03
C ALA A 177 6.46 -29.41 9.28
N ALA A 178 5.96 -30.46 9.95
CA ALA A 178 5.69 -31.75 9.33
C ALA A 178 4.52 -31.68 8.34
N GLU A 179 3.43 -30.98 8.69
CA GLU A 179 2.30 -30.71 7.80
C GLU A 179 2.74 -29.96 6.55
N LEU A 180 3.59 -28.94 6.71
CA LEU A 180 4.17 -28.18 5.61
C LEU A 180 5.04 -29.03 4.70
N ALA A 181 5.93 -29.86 5.27
CA ALA A 181 6.73 -30.79 4.51
C ALA A 181 5.85 -31.80 3.74
N GLN A 182 4.78 -32.31 4.37
CA GLN A 182 3.84 -33.23 3.74
C GLN A 182 3.06 -32.57 2.60
N ALA A 183 2.58 -31.33 2.78
CA ALA A 183 1.87 -30.57 1.76
C ALA A 183 2.75 -30.37 0.52
N TRP A 184 4.03 -30.02 0.72
CA TRP A 184 4.99 -29.85 -0.37
C TRP A 184 5.47 -31.17 -1.01
N ALA A 185 5.53 -32.26 -0.24
CA ALA A 185 5.78 -33.58 -0.81
C ALA A 185 4.59 -34.07 -1.66
N SER A 186 3.38 -33.59 -1.37
CA SER A 186 2.13 -34.00 -2.00
C SER A 186 1.59 -32.95 -2.98
N ARG A 187 2.45 -32.08 -3.53
CA ARG A 187 2.03 -31.03 -4.47
C ARG A 187 1.24 -31.67 -5.63
N PRO A 188 0.09 -31.08 -6.01
CA PRO A 188 -0.66 -31.57 -7.16
C PRO A 188 0.22 -31.58 -8.40
N VAL A 189 0.16 -32.67 -9.17
CA VAL A 189 0.81 -32.72 -10.48
C VAL A 189 0.08 -31.73 -11.39
N PRO A 190 0.79 -30.78 -12.03
CA PRO A 190 0.16 -29.84 -12.93
C PRO A 190 -0.57 -30.56 -14.08
N PRO A 191 -1.72 -30.03 -14.54
CA PRO A 191 -2.37 -30.55 -15.73
C PRO A 191 -1.41 -30.55 -16.93
N MET A 192 -1.32 -31.66 -17.66
CA MET A 192 -0.41 -31.79 -18.81
C MET A 192 -0.83 -30.94 -20.02
N ARG A 193 -2.09 -30.50 -20.09
CA ARG A 193 -2.63 -29.78 -21.23
C ARG A 193 -2.21 -28.31 -21.17
N ARG A 194 -1.26 -27.93 -22.02
CA ARG A 194 -0.93 -26.52 -22.23
C ARG A 194 -2.11 -25.81 -22.91
N VAL A 195 -2.49 -24.67 -22.35
CA VAL A 195 -3.48 -23.79 -22.98
C VAL A 195 -2.84 -23.05 -24.15
N PRO A 196 -3.49 -22.99 -25.32
CA PRO A 196 -2.99 -22.26 -26.47
C PRO A 196 -2.76 -20.76 -26.21
N ASP A 197 -1.68 -20.20 -26.75
CA ASP A 197 -1.30 -18.80 -26.53
C ASP A 197 -2.36 -17.81 -27.07
N ASP A 198 -3.12 -18.18 -28.11
CA ASP A 198 -4.22 -17.39 -28.67
C ASP A 198 -5.44 -17.31 -27.74
N ALA A 199 -5.67 -18.33 -26.91
CA ALA A 199 -6.72 -18.29 -25.89
C ALA A 199 -6.37 -17.28 -24.77
N ILE A 200 -5.10 -17.24 -24.35
CA ILE A 200 -4.57 -16.26 -23.39
C ILE A 200 -4.66 -14.85 -23.99
N ALA A 201 -4.23 -14.68 -25.24
CA ALA A 201 -4.30 -13.40 -25.93
C ALA A 201 -5.75 -12.89 -26.06
N GLY A 202 -6.68 -13.78 -26.44
CA GLY A 202 -8.11 -13.45 -26.52
C GLY A 202 -8.70 -13.03 -25.18
N ALA A 203 -8.36 -13.70 -24.08
CA ALA A 203 -8.81 -13.31 -22.74
C ALA A 203 -8.26 -11.94 -22.30
N LEU A 204 -7.03 -11.60 -22.70
CA LEU A 204 -6.45 -10.28 -22.47
C LEU A 204 -7.10 -9.17 -23.31
N ASP A 205 -7.54 -9.47 -24.53
CA ASP A 205 -8.29 -8.49 -25.33
C ASP A 205 -9.69 -8.26 -24.71
N ASP A 206 -10.39 -9.34 -24.35
CA ASP A 206 -11.72 -9.29 -23.73
C ASP A 206 -11.72 -8.46 -22.43
N CYS A 207 -10.71 -8.62 -21.56
CA CYS A 207 -10.68 -7.90 -20.30
C CYS A 207 -10.52 -6.37 -20.46
N THR A 208 -10.02 -5.90 -21.62
CA THR A 208 -9.84 -4.46 -21.88
C THR A 208 -11.01 -3.79 -22.60
N GLY A 209 -11.93 -4.58 -23.16
CA GLY A 209 -13.11 -4.12 -23.88
C GLY A 209 -14.41 -4.36 -23.10
N ASP A 210 -15.54 -4.20 -23.77
CA ASP A 210 -16.87 -4.51 -23.21
C ASP A 210 -17.21 -6.02 -23.31
N GLY A 211 -16.18 -6.86 -23.48
CA GLY A 211 -16.31 -8.29 -23.71
C GLY A 211 -16.82 -9.02 -22.47
N TYR A 212 -17.80 -9.89 -22.65
CA TYR A 212 -18.28 -10.78 -21.59
C TYR A 212 -17.16 -11.73 -21.19
N GLY A 213 -16.87 -11.85 -19.89
CA GLY A 213 -15.75 -12.60 -19.30
C GLY A 213 -15.71 -14.12 -19.54
N GLY A 214 -16.38 -14.63 -20.57
CA GLY A 214 -16.46 -16.05 -20.91
C GLY A 214 -15.10 -16.68 -21.23
N ARG A 215 -14.15 -15.95 -21.82
CA ARG A 215 -12.79 -16.47 -22.03
C ARG A 215 -12.00 -16.62 -20.73
N PHE A 216 -12.19 -15.71 -19.76
CA PHE A 216 -11.57 -15.86 -18.45
C PHE A 216 -12.13 -17.10 -17.73
N ALA A 217 -13.46 -17.27 -17.71
CA ALA A 217 -14.09 -18.47 -17.16
C ALA A 217 -13.60 -19.75 -17.86
N ALA A 218 -13.50 -19.76 -19.19
CA ALA A 218 -13.00 -20.90 -19.94
C ALA A 218 -11.54 -21.25 -19.62
N LEU A 219 -10.70 -20.26 -19.27
CA LEU A 219 -9.34 -20.52 -18.80
C LEU A 219 -9.32 -21.13 -17.40
N VAL A 220 -10.22 -20.67 -16.52
CA VAL A 220 -10.39 -21.23 -15.16
C VAL A 220 -10.89 -22.67 -15.23
N ASP A 221 -11.93 -22.94 -16.03
CA ASP A 221 -12.49 -24.28 -16.26
C ASP A 221 -11.47 -25.26 -16.88
N ALA A 222 -10.44 -24.73 -17.55
CA ALA A 222 -9.36 -25.50 -18.17
C ALA A 222 -8.12 -25.65 -17.27
N ASP A 223 -8.18 -25.20 -16.01
CA ASP A 223 -7.06 -25.18 -15.06
C ASP A 223 -5.79 -24.51 -15.65
N ALA A 224 -5.98 -23.46 -16.45
CA ALA A 224 -4.90 -22.83 -17.22
C ALA A 224 -3.80 -22.26 -16.32
N GLY A 225 -4.18 -21.71 -15.17
CA GLY A 225 -3.28 -21.17 -14.16
C GLY A 225 -2.45 -22.27 -13.51
N SER A 226 -3.10 -23.37 -13.12
CA SER A 226 -2.43 -24.56 -12.58
C SER A 226 -1.48 -25.20 -13.59
N ALA A 227 -1.91 -25.36 -14.84
CA ALA A 227 -1.10 -25.94 -15.91
C ALA A 227 0.16 -25.09 -16.21
N ALA A 228 0.00 -23.77 -16.26
CA ALA A 228 1.11 -22.85 -16.54
C ALA A 228 2.17 -22.83 -15.43
N ALA A 229 1.81 -23.17 -14.19
CA ALA A 229 2.74 -23.19 -13.07
C ALA A 229 3.80 -24.31 -13.18
N ALA A 230 3.59 -25.33 -14.01
CA ALA A 230 4.53 -26.42 -14.22
C ALA A 230 5.94 -25.91 -14.59
N ALA A 231 6.00 -24.86 -15.42
CA ALA A 231 7.25 -24.25 -15.86
C ALA A 231 7.99 -23.50 -14.74
N LEU A 232 7.37 -23.25 -13.57
CA LEU A 232 8.03 -22.52 -12.48
C LEU A 232 9.03 -23.38 -11.71
N ASP A 233 8.88 -24.70 -11.76
CA ASP A 233 9.81 -25.65 -11.14
C ASP A 233 11.09 -25.84 -12.00
N ASP A 234 11.11 -25.35 -13.25
CA ASP A 234 12.29 -25.34 -14.11
C ASP A 234 13.36 -24.37 -13.59
N ASP A 235 14.64 -24.72 -13.83
CA ASP A 235 15.79 -23.94 -13.36
C ASP A 235 15.75 -22.48 -13.83
N GLY A 236 15.59 -21.57 -12.88
CA GLY A 236 15.61 -20.13 -13.07
C GLY A 236 14.31 -19.50 -13.57
N ALA A 237 13.25 -20.27 -13.83
CA ALA A 237 12.01 -19.76 -14.41
C ALA A 237 11.29 -18.78 -13.47
N ALA A 238 11.00 -19.18 -12.23
CA ALA A 238 10.40 -18.30 -11.23
C ALA A 238 11.31 -17.10 -10.86
N ARG A 239 12.64 -17.29 -10.93
CA ARG A 239 13.63 -16.23 -10.73
C ARG A 239 13.61 -15.20 -11.85
N ALA A 240 13.41 -15.62 -13.10
CA ALA A 240 13.28 -14.72 -14.24
C ALA A 240 12.08 -13.76 -14.07
N LEU A 241 10.95 -14.30 -13.56
CA LEU A 241 9.75 -13.53 -13.19
C LEU A 241 9.95 -12.66 -11.93
N GLY A 242 11.06 -12.83 -11.22
CA GLY A 242 11.39 -12.08 -10.01
C GLY A 242 10.60 -12.51 -8.77
N LEU A 243 10.04 -13.72 -8.75
CA LEU A 243 9.22 -14.22 -7.65
C LEU A 243 10.06 -14.87 -6.54
N THR A 244 11.24 -15.39 -6.88
CA THR A 244 12.23 -16.00 -5.96
C THR A 244 13.65 -15.58 -6.36
N ARG A 245 14.59 -15.67 -5.41
CA ARG A 245 16.04 -15.61 -5.68
C ARG A 245 16.64 -16.97 -6.00
N ASN A 246 15.94 -18.04 -5.67
CA ASN A 246 16.42 -19.42 -5.79
C ASN A 246 16.31 -19.93 -7.23
N PRO A 247 17.04 -21.01 -7.58
CA PRO A 247 16.91 -21.63 -8.90
C PRO A 247 15.48 -22.13 -9.16
N ALA A 248 14.84 -22.74 -8.16
CA ALA A 248 13.42 -23.10 -8.16
C ALA A 248 12.76 -22.61 -6.84
N PRO A 249 11.41 -22.52 -6.78
CA PRO A 249 10.70 -22.13 -5.55
C PRO A 249 11.08 -23.05 -4.37
N PRO A 250 11.60 -22.53 -3.25
CA PRO A 250 11.97 -23.34 -2.10
C PRO A 250 10.77 -23.68 -1.23
N LEU A 251 10.85 -24.77 -0.47
CA LEU A 251 9.97 -24.99 0.68
C LEU A 251 10.07 -23.76 1.62
N PRO A 252 8.97 -23.03 1.90
CA PRO A 252 9.03 -21.86 2.75
C PRO A 252 9.31 -22.28 4.20
N PRO A 253 10.05 -21.49 4.99
CA PRO A 253 10.08 -21.70 6.43
C PRO A 253 8.76 -21.26 7.07
N LEU A 254 8.45 -21.75 8.28
CA LEU A 254 7.30 -21.24 9.05
C LEU A 254 7.49 -19.75 9.43
N GLY A 255 8.72 -19.39 9.85
CA GLY A 255 9.06 -18.02 10.27
C GLY A 255 8.43 -17.62 11.61
N GLY A 256 8.72 -16.40 12.07
CA GLY A 256 8.18 -15.88 13.34
C GLY A 256 8.32 -14.37 13.55
N THR A 257 8.89 -13.67 12.57
CA THR A 257 9.04 -12.22 12.54
C THR A 257 8.83 -11.73 11.11
N ALA A 258 8.40 -10.48 10.96
CA ALA A 258 8.19 -9.85 9.67
C ALA A 258 8.36 -8.33 9.77
N SER A 259 8.83 -7.70 8.70
CA SER A 259 8.97 -6.24 8.58
C SER A 259 8.31 -5.79 7.29
N LYS A 260 7.40 -4.80 7.34
CA LYS A 260 6.79 -4.22 6.13
C LYS A 260 7.82 -3.60 5.18
N ARG A 261 9.03 -3.26 5.67
CA ARG A 261 10.09 -2.63 4.87
C ARG A 261 10.97 -3.65 4.15
N ASP A 262 11.10 -4.84 4.72
CA ASP A 262 12.14 -5.81 4.34
C ASP A 262 11.54 -7.20 4.03
N LEU A 263 10.30 -7.25 3.55
CA LEU A 263 9.68 -8.51 3.13
C LEU A 263 10.49 -9.15 1.99
N PRO A 264 10.78 -10.45 2.05
CA PRO A 264 11.37 -11.20 0.95
C PRO A 264 10.52 -11.17 -0.33
N LEU A 265 11.12 -11.64 -1.44
CA LEU A 265 10.38 -11.88 -2.67
C LEU A 265 9.24 -12.87 -2.42
N PRO A 266 8.13 -12.81 -3.17
CA PRO A 266 6.93 -13.60 -2.92
C PRO A 266 7.16 -15.03 -2.45
N PHE A 267 7.93 -15.83 -3.22
CA PHE A 267 8.16 -17.25 -2.97
C PHE A 267 9.24 -17.51 -1.91
N ASP A 268 10.02 -16.49 -1.55
CA ASP A 268 11.05 -16.57 -0.51
C ASP A 268 10.48 -16.23 0.88
N ARG A 269 9.20 -15.88 0.98
CA ARG A 269 8.55 -15.54 2.24
C ARG A 269 8.24 -16.77 3.06
N SER A 270 8.46 -16.66 4.36
CA SER A 270 7.91 -17.58 5.35
C SER A 270 6.39 -17.56 5.39
N ILE A 271 5.77 -18.61 5.95
CA ILE A 271 4.33 -18.67 6.20
C ILE A 271 3.88 -17.45 7.04
N PHE A 272 4.63 -17.11 8.09
CA PHE A 272 4.35 -15.93 8.91
C PHE A 272 4.38 -14.62 8.12
N GLU A 273 5.38 -14.42 7.25
CA GLU A 273 5.52 -13.18 6.46
C GLU A 273 4.41 -13.01 5.41
N ARG A 274 3.88 -14.12 4.88
CA ARG A 274 2.74 -14.13 3.95
C ARG A 274 1.47 -13.64 4.66
N LEU A 275 1.16 -14.22 5.82
CA LEU A 275 0.02 -13.82 6.65
C LEU A 275 0.18 -12.39 7.18
N PHE A 276 1.38 -12.01 7.63
CA PHE A 276 1.67 -10.69 8.17
C PHE A 276 1.30 -9.56 7.20
N ALA A 277 1.63 -9.71 5.91
CA ALA A 277 1.38 -8.68 4.91
C ALA A 277 -0.12 -8.36 4.75
N ALA A 278 -0.99 -9.36 4.90
CA ALA A 278 -2.43 -9.20 4.83
C ALA A 278 -3.05 -8.73 6.15
N LEU A 279 -2.62 -9.31 7.28
CA LEU A 279 -3.22 -9.05 8.59
C LEU A 279 -2.77 -7.72 9.24
N ALA A 280 -1.58 -7.21 8.89
CA ALA A 280 -1.05 -5.98 9.49
C ALA A 280 -1.74 -4.69 8.99
N GLY A 281 -2.83 -4.79 8.23
CA GLY A 281 -3.54 -3.70 7.54
C GLY A 281 -4.52 -2.87 8.38
N GLY A 282 -4.83 -3.28 9.61
CA GLY A 282 -5.58 -2.46 10.58
C GLY A 282 -7.07 -2.74 10.69
N ALA A 283 -7.64 -3.58 9.83
CA ALA A 283 -8.88 -4.29 10.10
C ALA A 283 -8.58 -5.77 9.87
N ALA A 284 -8.78 -6.61 10.90
CA ALA A 284 -8.79 -8.04 10.67
C ALA A 284 -9.92 -8.32 9.69
N PRO A 285 -9.68 -9.07 8.60
CA PRO A 285 -10.80 -9.59 7.84
C PRO A 285 -11.68 -10.41 8.80
N ASP A 286 -12.99 -10.37 8.59
CA ASP A 286 -13.93 -11.23 9.31
C ASP A 286 -13.72 -12.66 8.79
N LEU A 287 -12.67 -13.30 9.29
CA LEU A 287 -12.27 -14.64 8.90
C LEU A 287 -13.02 -15.65 9.76
N ALA A 288 -13.64 -16.64 9.11
CA ALA A 288 -14.31 -17.73 9.81
C ALA A 288 -13.32 -18.69 10.51
N VAL A 289 -12.02 -18.58 10.21
CA VAL A 289 -10.96 -19.46 10.73
C VAL A 289 -10.16 -18.83 11.86
N ASP A 290 -9.75 -19.68 12.81
CA ASP A 290 -8.85 -19.28 13.88
C ASP A 290 -7.39 -19.19 13.41
N ALA A 291 -6.48 -18.86 14.33
CA ALA A 291 -5.06 -18.70 14.02
C ALA A 291 -4.42 -19.98 13.48
N ARG A 292 -4.88 -21.16 13.91
CA ARG A 292 -4.36 -22.45 13.48
C ARG A 292 -4.85 -22.77 12.07
N GLY A 293 -6.16 -22.67 11.85
CA GLY A 293 -6.77 -22.87 10.53
C GLY A 293 -6.13 -21.96 9.49
N LEU A 294 -5.87 -20.69 9.83
CA LEU A 294 -5.21 -19.76 8.92
C LEU A 294 -3.77 -20.19 8.53
N VAL A 295 -3.01 -20.75 9.48
CA VAL A 295 -1.66 -21.26 9.20
C VAL A 295 -1.73 -22.53 8.35
N GLU A 296 -2.65 -23.44 8.66
CA GLU A 296 -2.86 -24.68 7.90
C GLU A 296 -3.28 -24.38 6.45
N GLU A 297 -4.20 -23.42 6.25
CA GLU A 297 -4.61 -22.95 4.93
C GLU A 297 -3.45 -22.33 4.16
N GLU A 298 -2.63 -21.49 4.80
CA GLU A 298 -1.47 -20.88 4.16
C GLU A 298 -0.37 -21.91 3.82
N ILE A 299 -0.19 -22.94 4.67
CA ILE A 299 0.66 -24.08 4.37
C ILE A 299 0.18 -24.77 3.08
N LEU A 300 -1.11 -25.09 2.99
CA LEU A 300 -1.68 -25.72 1.81
C LEU A 300 -1.57 -24.83 0.58
N ARG A 301 -1.85 -23.52 0.72
CA ARG A 301 -1.74 -22.52 -0.34
C ARG A 301 -0.33 -22.41 -0.88
N SER A 302 0.67 -22.42 0.01
CA SER A 302 2.09 -22.36 -0.38
C SER A 302 2.53 -23.55 -1.24
N ALA A 303 1.85 -24.69 -1.13
CA ALA A 303 2.12 -25.89 -1.92
C ALA A 303 1.32 -25.94 -3.24
N ARG A 304 0.44 -24.98 -3.51
CA ARG A 304 -0.33 -24.93 -4.77
C ARG A 304 0.44 -24.21 -5.88
N ALA A 305 -0.03 -24.38 -7.11
CA ALA A 305 0.48 -23.66 -8.27
C ALA A 305 0.50 -22.15 -8.02
N TRP A 306 1.58 -21.48 -8.44
CA TRP A 306 1.85 -20.06 -8.13
C TRP A 306 1.85 -19.69 -6.64
N GLU A 307 1.83 -20.66 -5.74
CA GLU A 307 1.59 -20.47 -4.30
C GLU A 307 0.29 -19.69 -4.01
N LEU A 308 -0.74 -19.95 -4.82
CA LEU A 308 -2.08 -19.37 -4.76
C LEU A 308 -3.12 -20.49 -4.71
N GLY A 309 -4.17 -20.30 -3.90
CA GLY A 309 -5.15 -21.35 -3.59
C GLY A 309 -6.21 -21.51 -4.67
N GLU A 310 -6.66 -20.41 -5.26
CA GLU A 310 -7.79 -20.38 -6.20
C GLU A 310 -7.31 -20.36 -7.64
N GLU A 311 -8.05 -21.04 -8.53
CA GLU A 311 -7.69 -21.12 -9.95
C GLU A 311 -7.86 -19.76 -10.64
N GLU A 312 -8.85 -18.97 -10.27
CA GLU A 312 -9.06 -17.61 -10.77
C GLU A 312 -7.83 -16.73 -10.51
N SER A 313 -7.22 -16.83 -9.33
CA SER A 313 -5.99 -16.12 -8.99
C SER A 313 -4.81 -16.60 -9.83
N ARG A 314 -4.70 -17.91 -10.05
CA ARG A 314 -3.63 -18.50 -10.89
C ARG A 314 -3.77 -18.09 -12.35
N VAL A 315 -4.99 -18.08 -12.91
CA VAL A 315 -5.28 -17.57 -14.25
C VAL A 315 -4.99 -16.08 -14.35
N ALA A 316 -5.39 -15.27 -13.36
CA ALA A 316 -5.05 -13.85 -13.32
C ALA A 316 -3.53 -13.62 -13.27
N MET A 317 -2.78 -14.48 -12.57
CA MET A 317 -1.31 -14.45 -12.57
C MET A 317 -0.74 -14.74 -13.96
N VAL A 318 -1.24 -15.76 -14.67
CA VAL A 318 -0.84 -16.08 -16.06
C VAL A 318 -1.10 -14.90 -17.00
N LEU A 319 -2.31 -14.31 -16.93
CA LEU A 319 -2.66 -13.14 -17.73
C LEU A 319 -1.78 -11.94 -17.42
N GLY A 320 -1.41 -11.75 -16.15
CA GLY A 320 -0.46 -10.72 -15.74
C GLY A 320 0.97 -10.97 -16.24
N VAL A 321 1.45 -12.22 -16.22
CA VAL A 321 2.74 -12.61 -16.81
C VAL A 321 2.78 -12.27 -18.29
N GLU A 322 1.72 -12.62 -19.03
CA GLU A 322 1.62 -12.33 -20.45
C GLU A 322 1.54 -10.82 -20.70
N ALA A 323 0.56 -10.11 -20.12
CA ALA A 323 0.38 -8.68 -20.32
C ALA A 323 1.63 -7.86 -19.95
N SER A 324 2.40 -8.30 -18.95
CA SER A 324 3.63 -7.65 -18.52
C SER A 324 4.78 -7.67 -19.53
N ARG A 325 4.72 -8.54 -20.57
CA ARG A 325 5.69 -8.54 -21.68
C ARG A 325 5.77 -7.19 -22.38
N GLY A 326 4.65 -6.46 -22.44
CA GLY A 326 4.60 -5.11 -23.00
C GLY A 326 5.42 -4.06 -22.22
N LEU A 327 5.82 -4.37 -20.98
CA LEU A 327 6.66 -3.51 -20.15
C LEU A 327 8.16 -3.69 -20.41
N ASP A 328 8.56 -4.81 -21.02
CA ASP A 328 9.96 -5.10 -21.30
C ASP A 328 10.45 -4.29 -22.52
N PRO A 329 11.50 -3.46 -22.39
CA PRO A 329 12.07 -2.73 -23.51
C PRO A 329 12.64 -3.61 -24.62
N ALA A 330 13.10 -4.83 -24.29
CA ALA A 330 13.69 -5.75 -25.26
C ALA A 330 12.62 -6.45 -26.11
N GLU A 331 11.50 -6.82 -25.50
CA GLU A 331 10.38 -7.50 -26.17
C GLU A 331 9.42 -6.49 -26.86
N ALA A 332 9.61 -5.19 -26.63
CA ALA A 332 8.77 -4.12 -27.17
C ALA A 332 8.76 -4.02 -28.71
N GLY A 333 9.78 -4.53 -29.39
CA GLY A 333 9.94 -4.47 -30.84
C GLY A 333 9.46 -5.72 -31.59
N GLU A 334 9.32 -6.86 -30.90
CA GLU A 334 9.00 -8.17 -31.51
C GLU A 334 7.53 -8.58 -31.36
N ALA A 335 6.68 -7.70 -30.81
CA ALA A 335 5.28 -8.01 -30.52
C ALA A 335 4.40 -8.01 -31.79
N GLN A 336 4.62 -8.98 -32.68
CA GLN A 336 3.77 -9.27 -33.85
C GLN A 336 2.32 -9.67 -33.44
N GLN A 337 2.05 -9.87 -32.14
CA GLN A 337 0.78 -10.31 -31.55
C GLN A 337 0.36 -9.48 -30.32
N ALA A 338 0.72 -8.20 -30.24
CA ALA A 338 0.36 -7.37 -29.08
C ALA A 338 -1.17 -7.24 -28.91
N THR A 339 -1.70 -7.68 -27.78
CA THR A 339 -3.10 -7.44 -27.38
C THR A 339 -3.30 -5.98 -26.95
N ALA A 340 -4.56 -5.54 -26.78
CA ALA A 340 -4.89 -4.24 -26.24
C ALA A 340 -4.33 -4.03 -24.81
N ALA A 341 -4.27 -5.08 -24.00
CA ALA A 341 -3.67 -5.05 -22.66
C ALA A 341 -2.19 -4.68 -22.70
N HIS A 342 -1.40 -5.34 -23.59
CA HIS A 342 0.01 -5.03 -23.79
C HIS A 342 0.22 -3.55 -24.14
N ARG A 343 -0.55 -3.05 -25.13
CA ARG A 343 -0.47 -1.65 -25.57
C ARG A 343 -0.80 -0.67 -24.46
N ARG A 344 -1.86 -0.94 -23.68
CA ARG A 344 -2.30 -0.06 -22.59
C ARG A 344 -1.29 0.01 -21.44
N LEU A 345 -0.75 -1.14 -21.00
CA LEU A 345 0.28 -1.16 -19.96
C LEU A 345 1.56 -0.46 -20.43
N ALA A 346 2.03 -0.76 -21.64
CA ALA A 346 3.20 -0.11 -22.24
C ALA A 346 3.02 1.41 -22.36
N ALA A 347 1.86 1.85 -22.87
CA ALA A 347 1.55 3.27 -23.03
C ALA A 347 1.49 4.00 -21.70
N ARG A 348 0.92 3.40 -20.65
CA ARG A 348 0.91 3.98 -19.30
C ARG A 348 2.32 4.12 -18.75
N TRP A 349 3.10 3.04 -18.78
CA TRP A 349 4.46 3.03 -18.27
C TRP A 349 5.35 4.06 -18.98
N ARG A 350 5.30 4.08 -20.31
CA ARG A 350 6.07 5.02 -21.13
C ARG A 350 5.53 6.45 -21.09
N ARG A 351 4.37 6.73 -20.49
CA ARG A 351 3.87 8.11 -20.32
C ARG A 351 4.64 8.85 -19.22
N GLU A 352 5.21 8.13 -18.27
CA GLU A 352 5.96 8.69 -17.16
C GLU A 352 7.24 9.40 -17.64
N ALA A 353 7.39 10.68 -17.31
CA ALA A 353 8.51 11.49 -17.78
C ALA A 353 9.88 10.95 -17.31
N TYR A 354 9.96 10.49 -16.06
CA TYR A 354 11.18 9.91 -15.49
C TYR A 354 11.57 8.60 -16.18
N VAL A 355 10.59 7.79 -16.60
CA VAL A 355 10.81 6.55 -17.37
C VAL A 355 11.36 6.88 -18.75
N ARG A 356 10.73 7.81 -19.47
CA ARG A 356 11.23 8.25 -20.79
C ARG A 356 12.66 8.74 -20.72
N ARG A 357 12.99 9.51 -19.68
CA ARG A 357 14.33 10.07 -19.49
C ARG A 357 15.36 8.99 -19.16
N ALA A 358 15.03 8.09 -18.24
CA ALA A 358 15.89 6.96 -17.87
C ALA A 358 16.15 5.97 -19.01
N LEU A 359 15.18 5.78 -19.92
CA LEU A 359 15.33 4.85 -21.04
C LEU A 359 16.03 5.46 -22.27
N ARG A 360 16.05 6.80 -22.41
CA ARG A 360 16.63 7.49 -23.58
C ARG A 360 18.02 8.07 -23.35
N LEU A 361 18.38 8.35 -22.11
CA LEU A 361 19.64 8.98 -21.76
C LEU A 361 20.52 8.01 -20.95
N PRO A 362 21.85 8.10 -21.07
CA PRO A 362 22.75 7.45 -20.12
C PRO A 362 22.44 7.87 -18.68
N VAL A 363 22.73 6.98 -17.71
CA VAL A 363 22.32 7.14 -16.30
C VAL A 363 22.76 8.49 -15.75
N GLU A 364 24.00 8.87 -16.03
CA GLU A 364 24.67 10.12 -15.66
C GLU A 364 23.97 11.38 -16.19
N PHE A 365 23.27 11.31 -17.33
CA PHE A 365 22.56 12.45 -17.94
C PHE A 365 21.04 12.40 -17.73
N SER A 366 20.53 11.26 -17.25
CA SER A 366 19.10 11.04 -17.06
C SER A 366 18.50 11.89 -15.93
N GLY A 367 19.30 12.37 -14.98
CA GLY A 367 18.79 13.03 -13.77
C GLY A 367 17.93 12.11 -12.90
N VAL A 368 17.93 10.80 -13.17
CA VAL A 368 17.24 9.77 -12.41
C VAL A 368 18.30 8.98 -11.63
N PRO A 369 18.14 8.79 -10.30
CA PRO A 369 19.09 8.02 -9.51
C PRO A 369 19.28 6.60 -10.07
N ALA A 370 20.51 6.09 -10.06
CA ALA A 370 20.85 4.78 -10.63
C ALA A 370 19.99 3.63 -10.07
N SER A 371 19.66 3.67 -8.78
CA SER A 371 18.75 2.70 -8.15
C SER A 371 17.33 2.72 -8.75
N VAL A 372 16.83 3.91 -9.09
CA VAL A 372 15.52 4.07 -9.75
C VAL A 372 15.62 3.64 -11.22
N VAL A 373 16.75 3.84 -11.90
CA VAL A 373 16.97 3.33 -13.26
C VAL A 373 16.97 1.80 -13.29
N ALA A 374 17.59 1.14 -12.30
CA ALA A 374 17.52 -0.32 -12.17
C ALA A 374 16.05 -0.78 -11.97
N ASP A 375 15.30 -0.14 -11.07
CA ASP A 375 13.87 -0.42 -10.87
C ASP A 375 13.02 -0.22 -12.15
N ILE A 376 13.39 0.73 -13.02
CA ILE A 376 12.73 0.98 -14.31
C ILE A 376 13.01 -0.17 -15.30
N ARG A 377 14.26 -0.66 -15.33
CA ARG A 377 14.64 -1.79 -16.20
C ARG A 377 14.02 -3.10 -15.73
N ASP A 378 13.88 -3.29 -14.42
CA ASP A 378 13.25 -4.46 -13.79
C ASP A 378 11.74 -4.27 -13.53
N VAL A 379 11.06 -3.33 -14.21
CA VAL A 379 9.65 -2.99 -13.93
C VAL A 379 8.73 -4.19 -14.02
N ARG A 380 8.99 -5.12 -14.96
CA ARG A 380 8.22 -6.35 -15.14
C ARG A 380 8.24 -7.21 -13.88
N ARG A 381 9.42 -7.39 -13.26
CA ARG A 381 9.55 -8.12 -11.98
C ARG A 381 8.84 -7.38 -10.85
N GLY A 382 8.96 -6.05 -10.79
CA GLY A 382 8.23 -5.23 -9.82
C GLY A 382 6.70 -5.38 -9.94
N TYR A 383 6.20 -5.41 -11.18
CA TYR A 383 4.80 -5.64 -11.51
C TYR A 383 4.31 -7.01 -11.04
N LEU A 384 5.01 -8.09 -11.41
CA LEU A 384 4.61 -9.46 -11.07
C LEU A 384 4.65 -9.73 -9.56
N ARG A 385 5.66 -9.22 -8.85
CA ARG A 385 5.71 -9.28 -7.38
C ARG A 385 4.48 -8.61 -6.76
N ARG A 386 4.09 -7.45 -7.28
CA ARG A 386 2.95 -6.68 -6.76
C ARG A 386 1.62 -7.33 -7.12
N LEU A 387 1.51 -7.97 -8.29
CA LEU A 387 0.35 -8.76 -8.69
C LEU A 387 0.15 -9.93 -7.74
N TRP A 388 1.19 -10.74 -7.51
CA TRP A 388 1.12 -11.87 -6.58
C TRP A 388 0.65 -11.42 -5.19
N VAL A 389 1.24 -10.35 -4.64
CA VAL A 389 0.85 -9.81 -3.31
C VAL A 389 -0.62 -9.41 -3.26
N ARG A 390 -1.17 -8.88 -4.36
CA ARG A 390 -2.59 -8.52 -4.41
C ARG A 390 -3.49 -9.74 -4.51
N LEU A 391 -3.13 -10.71 -5.33
CA LEU A 391 -3.89 -11.96 -5.51
C LEU A 391 -3.94 -12.73 -4.19
N HIS A 392 -2.77 -12.99 -3.58
CA HIS A 392 -2.64 -13.63 -2.27
C HIS A 392 -3.45 -12.88 -1.20
N GLY A 393 -3.31 -11.56 -1.14
CA GLY A 393 -4.07 -10.75 -0.19
C GLY A 393 -5.58 -10.73 -0.43
N ARG A 394 -6.07 -11.00 -1.66
CA ARG A 394 -7.50 -11.15 -1.95
C ARG A 394 -8.02 -12.50 -1.49
N GLU A 395 -7.27 -13.57 -1.71
CA GLU A 395 -7.62 -14.91 -1.22
C GLU A 395 -7.74 -14.93 0.31
N LEU A 396 -6.77 -14.32 1.02
CA LEU A 396 -6.83 -14.14 2.48
C LEU A 396 -7.97 -13.23 2.97
N ARG A 397 -8.70 -12.58 2.07
CA ARG A 397 -9.89 -11.76 2.38
C ARG A 397 -11.16 -12.35 1.76
N GLU A 398 -11.07 -13.56 1.22
CA GLU A 398 -12.16 -14.25 0.51
C GLU A 398 -12.78 -13.40 -0.62
N GLN A 399 -11.94 -12.63 -1.31
CA GLN A 399 -12.35 -11.73 -2.39
C GLN A 399 -12.16 -12.37 -3.76
N ALA A 400 -13.22 -13.00 -4.26
CA ALA A 400 -13.23 -13.62 -5.60
C ALA A 400 -12.87 -12.63 -6.73
N ILE A 401 -12.28 -13.16 -7.81
CA ILE A 401 -11.93 -12.38 -8.99
C ILE A 401 -13.06 -12.48 -10.01
N ALA A 402 -13.87 -11.43 -10.10
CA ALA A 402 -14.82 -11.31 -11.20
C ALA A 402 -14.09 -10.93 -12.49
N ALA A 403 -14.52 -11.47 -13.62
CA ALA A 403 -13.92 -11.19 -14.92
C ALA A 403 -13.94 -9.68 -15.28
N GLY A 404 -14.99 -8.96 -14.87
CA GLY A 404 -15.10 -7.50 -15.07
C GLY A 404 -14.06 -6.68 -14.31
N ASP A 405 -13.52 -7.20 -13.21
CA ASP A 405 -12.53 -6.51 -12.38
C ASP A 405 -11.09 -6.82 -12.79
N LEU A 406 -10.89 -7.75 -13.74
CA LEU A 406 -9.58 -8.27 -14.09
C LEU A 406 -8.65 -7.18 -14.64
N TRP A 407 -9.15 -6.33 -15.55
CA TRP A 407 -8.33 -5.24 -16.07
C TRP A 407 -8.02 -4.19 -15.00
N ASP A 408 -8.98 -3.85 -14.14
CA ASP A 408 -8.76 -2.92 -13.03
C ASP A 408 -7.71 -3.44 -12.04
N LEU A 409 -7.68 -4.75 -11.81
CA LEU A 409 -6.63 -5.42 -11.07
C LEU A 409 -5.27 -5.27 -11.78
N LEU A 410 -5.16 -5.68 -13.04
CA LEU A 410 -3.91 -5.68 -13.81
C LEU A 410 -3.35 -4.26 -14.00
N ASP A 411 -4.16 -3.29 -14.42
CA ASP A 411 -3.77 -1.89 -14.55
C ASP A 411 -3.47 -1.26 -13.18
N GLY A 412 -4.29 -1.58 -12.18
CA GLY A 412 -4.12 -1.10 -10.82
C GLY A 412 -2.79 -1.51 -10.19
N VAL A 413 -2.26 -2.69 -10.54
CA VAL A 413 -0.94 -3.15 -10.09
C VAL A 413 0.14 -2.22 -10.64
N LEU A 414 0.11 -1.94 -11.95
CA LEU A 414 1.08 -1.03 -12.58
C LEU A 414 0.97 0.38 -11.99
N ARG A 415 -0.25 0.90 -11.77
CA ARG A 415 -0.46 2.20 -11.11
C ARG A 415 0.21 2.27 -9.75
N SER A 416 0.14 1.18 -8.97
CA SER A 416 0.80 1.12 -7.66
C SER A 416 2.33 1.09 -7.77
N VAL A 417 2.89 0.37 -8.73
CA VAL A 417 4.34 0.37 -8.99
C VAL A 417 4.82 1.77 -9.36
N VAL A 418 4.11 2.46 -10.25
CA VAL A 418 4.41 3.85 -10.65
C VAL A 418 4.35 4.79 -9.45
N MET A 419 3.33 4.68 -8.59
CA MET A 419 3.22 5.51 -7.38
C MET A 419 4.40 5.31 -6.43
N ASP A 420 4.81 4.06 -6.18
CA ASP A 420 5.94 3.77 -5.31
C ASP A 420 7.27 4.31 -5.87
N GLN A 421 7.48 4.16 -7.18
CA GLN A 421 8.68 4.68 -7.84
C GLN A 421 8.72 6.21 -7.84
N ARG A 422 7.59 6.89 -8.09
CA ARG A 422 7.49 8.36 -7.96
C ARG A 422 7.84 8.81 -6.54
N GLN A 423 7.35 8.10 -5.53
CA GLN A 423 7.65 8.42 -4.14
C GLN A 423 9.14 8.20 -3.82
N ARG A 424 9.76 7.12 -4.31
CA ARG A 424 11.20 6.87 -4.17
C ARG A 424 12.04 7.94 -4.87
N LEU A 425 11.67 8.32 -6.09
CA LEU A 425 12.32 9.39 -6.83
C LEU A 425 12.26 10.71 -6.05
N LYS A 426 11.10 11.07 -5.50
CA LYS A 426 10.93 12.26 -4.65
C LYS A 426 11.83 12.23 -3.42
N VAL A 427 11.90 11.08 -2.73
CA VAL A 427 12.78 10.91 -1.56
C VAL A 427 14.25 11.02 -1.93
N ALA A 428 14.67 10.40 -3.03
CA ALA A 428 16.05 10.44 -3.49
C ALA A 428 16.49 11.85 -3.91
N MET A 429 15.64 12.57 -4.67
CA MET A 429 15.91 13.97 -5.03
C MET A 429 15.93 14.90 -3.82
N GLY A 430 15.03 14.69 -2.85
CA GLY A 430 15.01 15.47 -1.61
C GLY A 430 16.25 15.29 -0.74
N ARG A 431 16.88 14.10 -0.77
CA ARG A 431 18.16 13.85 -0.09
C ARG A 431 19.34 14.49 -0.82
N GLY A 432 19.39 14.37 -2.14
CA GLY A 432 20.43 15.01 -2.96
C GLY A 432 20.43 16.53 -2.82
N ALA A 433 19.27 17.16 -2.69
CA ALA A 433 19.15 18.60 -2.44
C ALA A 433 19.68 19.03 -1.06
N LEU A 434 19.57 18.17 -0.04
CA LEU A 434 20.10 18.42 1.31
C LEU A 434 21.63 18.22 1.36
N GLU A 435 22.15 17.24 0.63
CA GLU A 435 23.60 16.96 0.52
C GLU A 435 24.34 18.03 -0.32
N SER A 436 23.70 18.60 -1.36
CA SER A 436 24.27 19.71 -2.11
C SER A 436 24.34 21.00 -1.29
N THR A 437 23.34 21.28 -0.44
CA THR A 437 23.38 22.44 0.47
C THR A 437 24.35 22.29 1.64
N GLY A 438 24.72 21.05 2.02
CA GLY A 438 25.72 20.81 3.06
C GLY A 438 27.16 20.96 2.55
N THR A 439 27.39 20.73 1.26
CA THR A 439 28.71 20.84 0.63
C THR A 439 29.07 22.28 0.23
N GLU A 440 28.08 23.16 0.03
CA GLU A 440 28.30 24.61 -0.18
C GLU A 440 28.51 25.40 1.12
N ALA A 441 28.38 24.76 2.29
CA ALA A 441 28.54 25.39 3.60
C ALA A 441 29.82 24.94 4.35
N ALA A 442 30.78 24.32 3.67
CA ALA A 442 32.07 23.89 4.22
C ALA A 442 33.24 24.69 3.63
#